data_AF-D1BIH6-F1
#
_entry.id   AF-D1BIH6-F1
#
_cell.length_a   1.000
_cell.length_b   1.000
_cell.length_c   1.000
_cell.angle_alpha   90.00
_cell.angle_beta   90.00
_cell.angle_gamma   90.00
#
_symmetry.space_group_name_H-M   'P 1'
#
loop_
_entity.id
_entity.type
_entity.pdbx_description
1 polymer ?
#
loop_
_entity_poly.entity_id
_entity_poly.type
_entity_poly.pdbx_seq_one_letter_code
_entity_poly.pdbx_strand_id
1 'polypeptide(L)'
;MSRADAAGAHDSPTKIDAGPPDRDDPYDRARKARMSTPDPAAQAAPTSTSAATPAAISPLDADAVSAAVDAALAAVAGADSLDALRAVRTAVTGDRSPIALANREIGGLQGPDKATAGKILGPARGRVNQALSARQVELEAERDARVLVEEAVDVTLPVDRRLAGARHPLELIQERVADFFVSMGWEIAEGPEIEAEWFNFDALNFGPDHPARQMQDTFFARTPGTEDGDSGLVLRTHTSPVQARTLLERDLPLYIACPGKVFRTDELDATHTPVFHQVEGLAVDKGLTMAHLLGTLDHFAKAMFGPDAKTRLRPSFFPFTEPSAEMDLWFPQKKGGAGWIEWGGCGMVNPNVLLAAGVDPQEYTGFAFGMGIERTLMLRHGIADMHDMVEGDVRFSQHFGMDL
;
A
#
# COMPACT_ATOMS: atom_id res chain seq x y z
N MET A 1 28.84 44.47 28.72
CA MET A 1 27.75 45.25 29.35
C MET A 1 26.56 45.16 28.42
N SER A 2 25.34 44.76 28.74
CA SER A 2 24.66 44.26 29.94
C SER A 2 23.38 43.58 29.43
N ARG A 3 22.91 42.53 30.11
CA ARG A 3 21.56 41.97 29.98
C ARG A 3 20.50 42.95 30.49
N ALA A 4 19.29 42.87 29.91
CA ALA A 4 17.95 42.90 30.53
C ALA A 4 16.92 42.92 29.38
N ASP A 5 16.22 41.81 29.09
CA ASP A 5 14.92 41.41 29.64
C ASP A 5 13.74 42.31 29.20
N ALA A 6 12.93 41.80 28.28
CA ALA A 6 11.51 42.10 28.15
C ALA A 6 10.79 40.87 27.60
N ALA A 7 10.09 40.17 28.48
CA ALA A 7 9.20 39.06 28.20
C ALA A 7 7.80 39.57 27.86
N GLY A 8 7.05 38.82 27.04
CA GLY A 8 5.59 38.81 27.11
C GLY A 8 4.87 38.70 25.77
N ALA A 9 4.38 37.47 25.48
CA ALA A 9 3.09 37.12 24.89
C ALA A 9 3.22 36.06 23.77
N HIS A 10 3.40 34.81 24.18
CA HIS A 10 3.10 33.65 23.34
C HIS A 10 1.60 33.39 23.39
N ASP A 11 0.92 33.60 22.26
CA ASP A 11 -0.44 33.13 22.05
C ASP A 11 -0.42 31.60 21.91
N SER A 12 -1.21 30.92 22.74
CA SER A 12 -1.26 29.46 22.80
C SER A 12 -2.28 28.96 21.77
N PRO A 13 -1.96 27.99 20.89
CA PRO A 13 -2.95 27.44 19.99
C PRO A 13 -3.99 26.65 20.80
N THR A 14 -5.24 27.03 20.59
CA THR A 14 -6.43 26.42 21.16
C THR A 14 -6.45 24.92 20.80
N LYS A 15 -6.41 24.04 21.80
CA LYS A 15 -6.66 22.60 21.61
C LYS A 15 -8.12 22.43 21.17
N ILE A 16 -8.32 22.07 19.90
CA ILE A 16 -9.58 21.52 19.43
C ILE A 16 -9.58 20.04 19.81
N ASP A 17 -10.29 19.70 20.88
CA ASP A 17 -10.51 18.32 21.30
C ASP A 17 -11.59 17.69 20.41
N ALA A 18 -11.18 17.19 19.25
CA ALA A 18 -12.03 16.38 18.38
C ALA A 18 -12.02 14.93 18.90
N GLY A 19 -12.92 14.64 19.84
CA GLY A 19 -13.26 13.27 20.19
C GLY A 19 -13.71 12.48 18.95
N PRO A 20 -13.49 11.16 18.89
CA PRO A 20 -13.85 10.37 17.73
C PRO A 20 -15.36 10.45 17.49
N PRO A 21 -15.82 10.58 16.23
CA PRO A 21 -17.24 10.58 15.95
C PRO A 21 -17.83 9.23 16.34
N ASP A 22 -18.91 9.29 17.13
CA ASP A 22 -19.72 8.15 17.53
C ASP A 22 -20.30 7.49 16.27
N ARG A 23 -19.59 6.47 15.75
CA ARG A 23 -20.05 5.68 14.61
C ARG A 23 -20.96 4.60 15.15
N ASP A 24 -22.25 4.90 15.10
CA ASP A 24 -23.35 3.95 15.28
C ASP A 24 -23.23 2.89 14.16
N ASP A 25 -22.38 1.87 14.37
CA ASP A 25 -22.13 0.79 13.41
C ASP A 25 -23.35 -0.15 13.38
N PRO A 26 -24.08 -0.23 12.25
CA PRO A 26 -25.24 -1.11 12.12
C PRO A 26 -24.89 -2.59 12.33
N TYR A 27 -23.63 -3.00 12.19
CA TYR A 27 -23.18 -4.37 12.48
C TYR A 27 -23.05 -4.67 13.98
N ASP A 28 -22.78 -3.67 14.83
CA ASP A 28 -22.66 -3.89 16.28
C ASP A 28 -24.04 -4.05 16.94
N ARG A 29 -25.08 -3.40 16.38
CA ARG A 29 -26.49 -3.66 16.74
C ARG A 29 -26.94 -5.07 16.32
N ALA A 30 -26.53 -5.53 15.14
CA ALA A 30 -26.86 -6.88 14.68
C ALA A 30 -26.16 -7.98 15.50
N ARG A 31 -24.95 -7.71 16.01
CA ARG A 31 -24.19 -8.61 16.88
C ARG A 31 -24.79 -8.70 18.29
N LYS A 32 -25.22 -7.57 18.87
CA LYS A 32 -25.94 -7.56 20.16
C LYS A 32 -27.33 -8.19 20.06
N ALA A 33 -28.03 -8.06 18.92
CA ALA A 33 -29.33 -8.69 18.69
C ALA A 33 -29.24 -10.22 18.50
N ARG A 34 -28.13 -10.76 17.97
CA ARG A 34 -27.92 -12.21 17.82
C ARG A 34 -27.45 -12.90 19.11
N MET A 35 -26.90 -12.16 20.08
CA MET A 35 -26.50 -12.71 21.37
C MET A 35 -27.64 -12.76 22.40
N SER A 36 -28.84 -12.27 22.09
CA SER A 36 -29.96 -12.17 23.05
C SER A 36 -31.23 -12.94 22.68
N THR A 37 -31.18 -13.85 21.70
CA THR A 37 -32.33 -14.73 21.40
C THR A 37 -32.13 -16.09 22.04
N PRO A 38 -32.92 -16.47 23.07
CA PRO A 38 -32.99 -17.85 23.51
C PRO A 38 -33.59 -18.71 22.40
N ASP A 39 -33.02 -19.87 22.18
CA ASP A 39 -33.52 -20.90 21.27
C ASP A 39 -34.97 -21.30 21.66
N PRO A 40 -35.98 -21.18 20.77
CA PRO A 40 -37.37 -21.52 21.10
C PRO A 40 -37.63 -23.03 21.18
N ALA A 41 -36.62 -23.89 21.08
CA ALA A 41 -36.77 -25.35 21.20
C ALA A 41 -36.51 -25.94 22.61
N ALA A 42 -36.19 -25.12 23.61
CA ALA A 42 -35.87 -25.60 24.96
C ALA A 42 -37.00 -25.33 25.97
N GLN A 43 -38.21 -25.87 25.74
CA GLN A 43 -39.23 -25.98 26.79
C GLN A 43 -40.33 -27.02 26.44
N ALA A 44 -39.92 -28.27 26.30
CA ALA A 44 -40.81 -29.40 26.50
C ALA A 44 -40.11 -30.37 27.44
N ALA A 45 -40.43 -30.28 28.72
CA ALA A 45 -40.00 -31.26 29.71
C ALA A 45 -40.52 -32.64 29.27
N PRO A 46 -39.68 -33.67 29.11
CA PRO A 46 -40.20 -35.02 28.96
C PRO A 46 -40.89 -35.37 30.28
N THR A 47 -42.19 -35.62 30.18
CA THR A 47 -43.00 -36.26 31.21
C THR A 47 -42.22 -37.41 31.82
N SER A 48 -41.97 -37.30 33.12
CA SER A 48 -41.31 -38.33 33.92
C SER A 48 -42.07 -39.63 33.79
N THR A 49 -41.61 -40.50 32.90
CA THR A 49 -42.03 -41.89 32.92
C THR A 49 -41.41 -42.48 34.17
N SER A 50 -42.27 -42.92 35.10
CA SER A 50 -41.90 -43.60 36.34
C SER A 50 -40.79 -44.61 36.08
N ALA A 51 -39.56 -44.27 36.50
CA ALA A 51 -38.46 -45.21 36.53
C ALA A 51 -38.79 -46.23 37.62
N ALA A 52 -39.18 -47.44 37.19
CA ALA A 52 -39.26 -48.59 38.07
C ALA A 52 -37.97 -48.67 38.90
N THR A 53 -38.10 -48.81 40.22
CA THR A 53 -36.99 -49.12 41.11
C THR A 53 -36.20 -50.27 40.49
N PRO A 54 -34.91 -50.10 40.15
CA PRO A 54 -34.16 -51.19 39.57
C PRO A 54 -34.18 -52.34 40.57
N ALA A 55 -34.62 -53.52 40.11
CA ALA A 55 -34.59 -54.73 40.90
C ALA A 55 -33.19 -54.87 41.53
N ALA A 56 -33.11 -55.12 42.83
CA ALA A 56 -31.83 -55.28 43.51
C ALA A 56 -31.10 -56.46 42.88
N ILE A 57 -30.04 -56.17 42.12
CA ILE A 57 -29.24 -57.19 41.44
C ILE A 57 -28.25 -57.73 42.46
N SER A 58 -28.28 -59.05 42.67
CA SER A 58 -27.31 -59.69 43.55
C SER A 58 -25.91 -59.63 42.93
N PRO A 59 -24.86 -59.31 43.70
CA PRO A 59 -23.47 -59.36 43.22
C PRO A 59 -22.98 -60.77 42.84
N LEU A 60 -23.73 -61.83 43.16
CA LEU A 60 -23.43 -63.22 42.83
C LEU A 60 -24.21 -63.75 41.62
N ASP A 61 -25.20 -63.00 41.13
CA ASP A 61 -26.03 -63.37 39.99
C ASP A 61 -25.39 -62.86 38.68
N ALA A 62 -24.64 -63.76 38.03
CA ALA A 62 -23.94 -63.43 36.79
C ALA A 62 -24.88 -63.04 35.65
N ASP A 63 -26.08 -63.64 35.58
CA ASP A 63 -27.04 -63.41 34.49
C ASP A 63 -27.70 -62.04 34.66
N ALA A 64 -28.10 -61.69 35.88
CA ALA A 64 -28.66 -60.38 36.18
C ALA A 64 -27.63 -59.24 36.02
N VAL A 65 -26.37 -59.46 36.40
CA VAL A 65 -25.28 -58.50 36.14
C VAL A 65 -25.03 -58.37 34.63
N SER A 66 -25.05 -59.47 33.87
CA SER A 66 -24.90 -59.41 32.41
C SER A 66 -26.04 -58.63 31.76
N ALA A 67 -27.29 -58.88 32.15
CA ALA A 67 -28.45 -58.15 31.63
C ALA A 67 -28.36 -56.64 31.92
N ALA A 68 -27.88 -56.25 33.11
CA ALA A 68 -27.65 -54.84 33.45
C ALA A 68 -26.52 -54.20 32.65
N VAL A 69 -25.45 -54.95 32.36
CA VAL A 69 -24.38 -54.49 31.46
C VAL A 69 -24.91 -54.31 30.05
N ASP A 70 -25.68 -55.25 29.52
CA ASP A 70 -26.23 -55.17 28.16
C ASP A 70 -27.21 -54.00 28.01
N ALA A 71 -28.05 -53.75 29.03
CA ALA A 71 -28.90 -52.57 29.08
C ALA A 71 -28.09 -51.26 29.15
N ALA A 72 -27.01 -51.22 29.93
CA ALA A 72 -26.11 -50.07 29.99
C ALA A 72 -25.39 -49.83 28.65
N LEU A 73 -24.91 -50.90 27.99
CA LEU A 73 -24.29 -50.82 26.67
C LEU A 73 -25.26 -50.31 25.61
N ALA A 74 -26.52 -50.76 25.64
CA ALA A 74 -27.58 -50.27 24.76
C ALA A 74 -27.89 -48.79 25.00
N ALA A 75 -27.97 -48.36 26.26
CA ALA A 75 -28.18 -46.95 26.61
C ALA A 75 -27.01 -46.06 26.18
N VAL A 76 -25.77 -46.55 26.31
CA VAL A 76 -24.57 -45.84 25.84
C VAL A 76 -24.58 -45.71 24.33
N ALA A 77 -24.86 -46.81 23.60
CA ALA A 77 -24.95 -46.79 22.14
C ALA A 77 -26.08 -45.87 21.63
N GLY A 78 -27.18 -45.77 22.38
CA GLY A 78 -28.33 -44.91 22.05
C GLY A 78 -28.16 -43.43 22.38
N ALA A 79 -27.08 -43.01 23.05
CA ALA A 79 -26.81 -41.61 23.31
C ALA A 79 -26.38 -40.90 22.01
N ASP A 80 -27.16 -39.89 21.60
CA ASP A 80 -27.01 -39.13 20.34
C ASP A 80 -26.27 -37.79 20.50
N SER A 81 -25.92 -37.44 21.74
CA SER A 81 -25.27 -36.17 22.07
C SER A 81 -24.41 -36.31 23.32
N LEU A 82 -23.44 -35.42 23.49
CA LEU A 82 -22.59 -35.39 24.69
C LEU A 82 -23.41 -35.20 25.97
N ASP A 83 -24.50 -34.44 25.90
CA ASP A 83 -25.41 -34.24 27.04
C ASP A 83 -26.27 -35.48 27.32
N ALA A 84 -26.77 -36.17 26.28
CA ALA A 84 -27.42 -37.47 26.45
C ALA A 84 -26.45 -38.52 27.04
N LEU A 85 -25.18 -38.54 26.60
CA LEU A 85 -24.16 -39.45 27.13
C LEU A 85 -23.83 -39.13 28.61
N ARG A 86 -23.81 -37.86 29.01
CA ARG A 86 -23.66 -37.45 30.42
C ARG A 86 -24.81 -37.95 31.30
N ALA A 87 -26.05 -37.87 30.79
CA ALA A 87 -27.23 -38.40 31.47
C ALA A 87 -27.14 -39.93 31.61
N VAL A 88 -26.77 -40.63 30.54
CA VAL A 88 -26.56 -42.09 30.55
C VAL A 88 -25.45 -42.49 31.52
N ARG A 89 -24.30 -41.82 31.49
CA ARG A 89 -23.18 -42.04 32.42
C ARG A 89 -23.66 -41.98 33.87
N THR A 90 -24.42 -40.94 34.21
CA THR A 90 -24.98 -40.78 35.58
C THR A 90 -25.92 -41.93 35.94
N ALA A 91 -26.76 -42.38 35.01
CA ALA A 91 -27.71 -43.47 35.25
C ALA A 91 -27.03 -44.85 35.42
N VAL A 92 -25.95 -45.13 34.68
CA VAL A 92 -25.32 -46.46 34.63
C VAL A 92 -24.09 -46.62 35.53
N THR A 93 -23.41 -45.52 35.90
CA THR A 93 -22.26 -45.55 36.83
C THR A 93 -22.48 -44.81 38.13
N GLY A 94 -23.56 -44.04 38.27
CA GLY A 94 -23.84 -43.28 39.49
C GLY A 94 -24.12 -44.18 40.70
N ASP A 95 -24.10 -43.59 41.89
CA ASP A 95 -24.21 -44.32 43.18
C ASP A 95 -25.52 -45.09 43.38
N ARG A 96 -26.55 -44.78 42.58
CA ARG A 96 -27.85 -45.45 42.57
C ARG A 96 -28.05 -46.37 41.36
N SER A 97 -27.02 -46.54 40.53
CA SER A 97 -27.08 -47.45 39.39
C SER A 97 -27.12 -48.91 39.86
N PRO A 98 -27.77 -49.82 39.10
CA PRO A 98 -27.89 -51.23 39.48
C PRO A 98 -26.52 -51.89 39.74
N ILE A 99 -25.52 -51.58 38.92
CA ILE A 99 -24.15 -52.11 39.03
C ILE A 99 -23.42 -51.51 40.25
N ALA A 100 -23.60 -50.22 40.56
CA ALA A 100 -22.99 -49.60 41.74
C ALA A 100 -23.61 -50.09 43.05
N LEU A 101 -24.93 -50.30 43.08
CA LEU A 101 -25.64 -50.88 44.22
C LEU A 101 -25.18 -52.32 44.48
N ALA A 102 -25.14 -53.17 43.47
CA ALA A 102 -24.62 -54.54 43.58
C ALA A 102 -23.15 -54.55 44.05
N ASN A 103 -22.32 -53.62 43.57
CA ASN A 103 -20.92 -53.49 44.00
C ASN A 103 -20.78 -53.07 45.46
N ARG A 104 -21.72 -52.31 46.02
CA ARG A 104 -21.72 -51.92 47.45
C ARG A 104 -21.99 -53.11 48.36
N GLU A 105 -22.82 -54.05 47.92
CA GLU A 105 -23.20 -55.24 48.69
C GLU A 105 -22.05 -56.23 48.89
N ILE A 106 -20.99 -56.16 48.06
CA ILE A 106 -19.79 -57.01 48.18
C ILE A 106 -19.16 -56.90 49.59
N GLY A 107 -19.21 -55.72 50.22
CA GLY A 107 -18.65 -55.51 51.56
C GLY A 107 -19.20 -56.45 52.64
N GLY A 108 -20.47 -56.86 52.50
CA GLY A 108 -21.18 -57.75 53.43
C GLY A 108 -21.00 -59.25 53.19
N LEU A 109 -20.33 -59.66 52.10
CA LEU A 109 -20.18 -61.07 51.74
C LEU A 109 -19.05 -61.79 52.52
N GLN A 110 -19.11 -63.12 52.61
CA GLN A 110 -18.04 -63.96 53.17
C GLN A 110 -16.95 -64.26 52.13
N GLY A 111 -15.74 -64.66 52.56
CA GLY A 111 -14.53 -64.73 51.70
C GLY A 111 -14.69 -65.35 50.31
N PRO A 112 -15.29 -66.55 50.15
CA PRO A 112 -15.50 -67.19 48.84
C PRO A 112 -16.48 -66.42 47.93
N ASP A 113 -17.53 -65.85 48.51
CA ASP A 113 -18.55 -65.09 47.80
C ASP A 113 -18.04 -63.70 47.39
N LYS A 114 -17.20 -63.08 48.22
CA LYS A 114 -16.48 -61.84 47.88
C LYS A 114 -15.61 -62.01 46.63
N ALA A 115 -14.88 -63.12 46.53
CA ALA A 115 -14.03 -63.41 45.38
C ALA A 115 -14.85 -63.64 44.10
N THR A 116 -15.99 -64.31 44.22
CA THR A 116 -16.91 -64.58 43.10
C THR A 116 -17.58 -63.28 42.61
N ALA A 117 -18.12 -62.47 43.53
CA ALA A 117 -18.71 -61.18 43.21
C ALA A 117 -17.72 -60.21 42.55
N GLY A 118 -16.47 -60.16 43.03
CA GLY A 118 -15.42 -59.33 42.43
C GLY A 118 -15.08 -59.74 40.99
N LYS A 119 -15.08 -61.05 40.70
CA LYS A 119 -14.85 -61.57 39.34
C LYS A 119 -15.99 -61.25 38.37
N ILE A 120 -17.22 -61.09 38.86
CA ILE A 120 -18.39 -60.76 38.05
C ILE A 120 -18.47 -59.23 37.84
N LEU A 121 -18.43 -58.45 38.92
CA LEU A 121 -18.68 -57.00 38.87
C LEU A 121 -17.49 -56.16 38.40
N GLY A 122 -16.26 -56.60 38.63
CA GLY A 122 -15.05 -55.90 38.16
C GLY A 122 -15.03 -55.73 36.64
N PRO A 123 -15.11 -56.85 35.87
CA PRO A 123 -15.19 -56.79 34.41
C PRO A 123 -16.46 -56.10 33.90
N ALA A 124 -17.61 -56.25 34.58
CA ALA A 124 -18.85 -55.57 34.22
C ALA A 124 -18.69 -54.04 34.24
N ARG A 125 -18.12 -53.48 35.32
CA ARG A 125 -17.82 -52.05 35.42
C ARG A 125 -16.79 -51.61 34.38
N GLY A 126 -15.78 -52.44 34.13
CA GLY A 126 -14.78 -52.20 33.10
C GLY A 126 -15.40 -52.05 31.70
N ARG A 127 -16.29 -52.97 31.31
CA ARG A 127 -17.01 -52.95 30.03
C ARG A 127 -17.87 -51.70 29.86
N VAL A 128 -18.64 -51.31 30.89
CA VAL A 128 -19.48 -50.11 30.84
C VAL A 128 -18.65 -48.83 30.75
N ASN A 129 -17.57 -48.71 31.55
CA ASN A 129 -16.67 -47.56 31.48
C ASN A 129 -15.95 -47.47 30.14
N GLN A 130 -15.52 -48.61 29.57
CA GLN A 130 -14.90 -48.65 28.25
C GLN A 130 -15.86 -48.20 27.16
N ALA A 131 -17.12 -48.66 27.18
CA ALA A 131 -18.14 -48.25 26.23
C ALA A 131 -18.47 -46.75 26.36
N LEU A 132 -18.60 -46.23 27.58
CA LEU A 132 -18.80 -44.80 27.84
C LEU A 132 -17.65 -43.94 27.32
N SER A 133 -16.41 -44.41 27.50
CA SER A 133 -15.20 -43.74 27.00
C SER A 133 -15.15 -43.77 25.47
N ALA A 134 -15.45 -44.92 24.86
CA ALA A 134 -15.49 -45.04 23.40
C ALA A 134 -16.57 -44.14 22.78
N ARG A 135 -17.79 -44.16 23.31
CA ARG A 135 -18.89 -43.33 22.81
C ARG A 135 -18.64 -41.83 22.99
N GLN A 136 -17.96 -41.45 24.07
CA GLN A 136 -17.54 -40.05 24.29
C GLN A 136 -16.65 -39.56 23.13
N VAL A 137 -15.65 -40.35 22.76
CA VAL A 137 -14.72 -40.02 21.67
C VAL A 137 -15.46 -39.91 20.33
N GLU A 138 -16.38 -40.82 20.04
CA GLU A 138 -17.21 -40.76 18.83
C GLU A 138 -18.03 -39.47 18.77
N LEU A 139 -18.77 -39.15 19.82
CA LEU A 139 -19.63 -37.96 19.88
C LEU A 139 -18.83 -36.65 19.87
N GLU A 140 -17.62 -36.64 20.41
CA GLU A 140 -16.70 -35.50 20.30
C GLU A 140 -16.25 -35.30 18.85
N ALA A 141 -15.85 -36.37 18.16
CA ALA A 141 -15.48 -36.31 16.75
C ALA A 141 -16.65 -35.87 15.85
N GLU A 142 -17.86 -36.38 16.10
CA GLU A 142 -19.08 -35.99 15.39
C GLU A 142 -19.43 -34.51 15.61
N ARG A 143 -19.33 -34.02 16.87
CA ARG A 143 -19.50 -32.60 17.18
C ARG A 143 -18.48 -31.75 16.44
N ASP A 144 -17.21 -32.11 16.50
CA ASP A 144 -16.13 -31.32 15.90
C ASP A 144 -16.27 -31.27 14.38
N ALA A 145 -16.59 -32.40 13.75
CA ALA A 145 -16.89 -32.46 12.31
C ALA A 145 -18.09 -31.57 11.93
N ARG A 146 -19.15 -31.54 12.76
CA ARG A 146 -20.31 -30.66 12.55
C ARG A 146 -19.93 -29.19 12.68
N VAL A 147 -19.19 -28.82 13.73
CA VAL A 147 -18.72 -27.44 13.95
C VAL A 147 -17.87 -26.97 12.77
N LEU A 148 -16.99 -27.81 12.23
CA LEU A 148 -16.18 -27.47 11.05
C LEU A 148 -17.03 -27.14 9.81
N VAL A 149 -18.17 -27.81 9.64
CA VAL A 149 -19.10 -27.53 8.53
C VAL A 149 -19.95 -26.29 8.79
N GLU A 150 -20.44 -26.13 10.03
CA GLU A 150 -21.29 -24.99 10.43
C GLU A 150 -20.52 -23.67 10.47
N GLU A 151 -19.25 -23.69 10.89
CA GLU A 151 -18.36 -22.55 10.94
C GLU A 151 -17.54 -22.37 9.66
N ALA A 152 -17.82 -23.16 8.61
CA ALA A 152 -17.18 -22.96 7.31
C ALA A 152 -17.53 -21.58 6.76
N VAL A 153 -16.50 -20.78 6.49
CA VAL A 153 -16.64 -19.46 5.87
C VAL A 153 -16.00 -19.46 4.49
N ASP A 154 -16.56 -18.68 3.58
CA ASP A 154 -15.95 -18.43 2.28
C ASP A 154 -14.78 -17.45 2.44
N VAL A 155 -13.57 -18.00 2.48
CA VAL A 155 -12.31 -17.24 2.58
C VAL A 155 -11.95 -16.50 1.29
N THR A 156 -12.71 -16.69 0.20
CA THR A 156 -12.51 -16.00 -1.08
C THR A 156 -13.33 -14.71 -1.20
N LEU A 157 -14.23 -14.46 -0.24
CA LEU A 157 -15.01 -13.22 -0.24
C LEU A 157 -14.07 -12.01 -0.15
N PRO A 158 -14.25 -10.99 -1.01
CA PRO A 158 -13.49 -9.76 -0.92
C PRO A 158 -13.82 -9.05 0.40
N VAL A 159 -12.79 -8.79 1.21
CA VAL A 159 -12.91 -8.15 2.53
C VAL A 159 -12.40 -6.71 2.55
N ASP A 160 -11.92 -6.18 1.42
CA ASP A 160 -11.33 -4.84 1.38
C ASP A 160 -12.38 -3.75 1.62
N ARG A 161 -12.37 -3.22 2.85
CA ARG A 161 -13.26 -2.13 3.28
C ARG A 161 -12.72 -0.74 2.96
N ARG A 162 -11.50 -0.65 2.42
CA ARG A 162 -10.83 0.61 2.06
C ARG A 162 -10.14 0.41 0.73
N LEU A 163 -10.37 1.33 -0.20
CA LEU A 163 -9.61 1.39 -1.43
C LEU A 163 -8.18 1.84 -1.11
N ALA A 164 -7.19 1.22 -1.73
CA ALA A 164 -5.83 1.74 -1.71
C ALA A 164 -5.82 3.13 -2.37
N GLY A 165 -5.01 4.04 -1.82
CA GLY A 165 -4.71 5.29 -2.50
C GLY A 165 -3.89 5.06 -3.76
N ALA A 166 -3.77 6.10 -4.58
CA ALA A 166 -2.88 6.13 -5.72
C ALA A 166 -2.16 7.47 -5.77
N ARG A 167 -0.92 7.46 -6.25
CA ARG A 167 -0.12 8.68 -6.43
C ARG A 167 -0.35 9.26 -7.80
N HIS A 168 -0.08 10.55 -7.96
CA HIS A 168 -0.17 11.16 -9.27
C HIS A 168 0.98 10.65 -10.16
N PRO A 169 0.72 10.20 -11.40
CA PRO A 169 1.76 9.61 -12.24
C PRO A 169 2.90 10.59 -12.58
N LEU A 170 2.65 11.91 -12.62
CA LEU A 170 3.73 12.89 -12.79
C LEU A 170 4.72 12.89 -11.63
N GLU A 171 4.26 12.66 -10.41
CA GLU A 171 5.12 12.59 -9.22
C GLU A 171 5.96 11.31 -9.26
N LEU A 172 5.32 10.18 -9.61
CA LEU A 172 6.01 8.91 -9.78
C LEU A 172 7.09 8.96 -10.87
N ILE A 173 6.86 9.66 -11.99
CA ILE A 173 7.92 9.86 -13.00
C ILE A 173 9.03 10.75 -12.46
N GLN A 174 8.71 11.87 -11.79
CA GLN A 174 9.73 12.76 -11.23
C GLN A 174 10.65 12.03 -10.24
N GLU A 175 10.09 11.20 -9.38
CA GLU A 175 10.90 10.36 -8.48
C GLU A 175 11.74 9.33 -9.22
N ARG A 176 11.16 8.64 -10.21
CA ARG A 176 11.92 7.67 -11.01
C ARG A 176 13.07 8.32 -11.79
N VAL A 177 12.87 9.53 -12.26
CA VAL A 177 13.90 10.36 -12.88
C VAL A 177 14.97 10.73 -11.86
N ALA A 178 14.58 11.17 -10.66
CA ALA A 178 15.50 11.50 -9.59
C ALA A 178 16.35 10.28 -9.18
N ASP A 179 15.71 9.13 -8.93
CA ASP A 179 16.38 7.86 -8.60
C ASP A 179 17.38 7.45 -9.68
N PHE A 180 17.03 7.61 -10.96
CA PHE A 180 17.93 7.32 -12.08
C PHE A 180 19.20 8.17 -12.01
N PHE A 181 19.06 9.50 -11.89
CA PHE A 181 20.23 10.39 -11.84
C PHE A 181 21.06 10.19 -10.57
N VAL A 182 20.43 10.03 -9.41
CA VAL A 182 21.11 9.70 -8.15
C VAL A 182 21.88 8.38 -8.27
N SER A 183 21.33 7.37 -8.93
CA SER A 183 22.03 6.10 -9.16
C SER A 183 23.30 6.22 -10.03
N MET A 184 23.37 7.26 -10.87
CA MET A 184 24.57 7.60 -11.65
C MET A 184 25.56 8.50 -10.89
N GLY A 185 25.26 8.86 -9.63
CA GLY A 185 26.07 9.76 -8.82
C GLY A 185 25.80 11.24 -9.04
N TRP A 186 24.68 11.61 -9.68
CA TRP A 186 24.25 13.00 -9.81
C TRP A 186 23.47 13.41 -8.57
N GLU A 187 23.36 14.70 -8.33
CA GLU A 187 22.55 15.25 -7.24
C GLU A 187 21.26 15.87 -7.75
N ILE A 188 20.22 15.90 -6.90
CA ILE A 188 18.98 16.61 -7.21
C ILE A 188 19.09 18.03 -6.67
N ALA A 189 18.91 19.01 -7.55
CA ALA A 189 18.90 20.43 -7.20
C ALA A 189 17.50 21.01 -7.41
N GLU A 190 17.08 21.86 -6.49
CA GLU A 190 15.79 22.55 -6.52
C GLU A 190 16.01 24.06 -6.42
N GLY A 191 15.03 24.82 -6.89
CA GLY A 191 15.04 26.28 -6.78
C GLY A 191 13.63 26.85 -6.86
N PRO A 192 13.49 28.17 -6.68
CA PRO A 192 12.20 28.82 -6.58
C PRO A 192 11.43 28.75 -7.90
N GLU A 193 10.10 28.85 -7.81
CA GLU A 193 9.20 28.90 -8.98
C GLU A 193 9.05 30.33 -9.54
N ILE A 194 9.18 31.35 -8.67
CA ILE A 194 9.33 32.76 -9.07
C ILE A 194 10.82 33.07 -9.11
N GLU A 195 11.30 33.48 -10.27
CA GLU A 195 12.71 33.76 -10.54
C GLU A 195 12.93 35.20 -10.95
N ALA A 196 14.14 35.71 -10.70
CA ALA A 196 14.57 36.96 -11.32
C ALA A 196 14.85 36.72 -12.80
N GLU A 197 14.53 37.69 -13.66
CA GLU A 197 14.78 37.61 -15.10
C GLU A 197 16.23 37.28 -15.44
N TRP A 198 17.16 37.73 -14.60
CA TRP A 198 18.58 37.43 -14.78
C TRP A 198 18.87 35.92 -14.77
N PHE A 199 18.30 35.17 -13.82
CA PHE A 199 18.49 33.72 -13.75
C PHE A 199 17.71 32.97 -14.83
N ASN A 200 16.53 33.47 -15.21
CA ASN A 200 15.68 32.83 -16.21
C ASN A 200 16.10 33.12 -17.65
N PHE A 201 16.83 34.20 -17.91
CA PHE A 201 17.17 34.60 -19.28
C PHE A 201 18.61 35.10 -19.42
N ASP A 202 19.02 36.15 -18.71
CA ASP A 202 20.31 36.83 -18.97
C ASP A 202 21.51 35.88 -18.78
N ALA A 203 21.55 35.17 -17.65
CA ALA A 203 22.59 34.21 -17.32
C ALA A 203 22.65 33.01 -18.30
N LEU A 204 21.55 32.79 -19.02
CA LEU A 204 21.38 31.72 -20.00
C LEU A 204 21.55 32.21 -21.45
N ASN A 205 22.21 33.36 -21.62
CA ASN A 205 22.59 33.91 -22.92
C ASN A 205 21.39 34.27 -23.83
N PHE A 206 20.22 34.51 -23.25
CA PHE A 206 19.09 35.07 -23.98
C PHE A 206 19.33 36.56 -24.22
N GLY A 207 19.19 37.03 -25.47
CA GLY A 207 19.22 38.47 -25.75
C GLY A 207 17.96 39.21 -25.25
N PRO A 208 18.00 40.54 -25.09
CA PRO A 208 16.85 41.34 -24.68
C PRO A 208 15.63 41.20 -25.61
N ASP A 209 15.86 41.09 -26.92
CA ASP A 209 14.81 40.97 -27.93
C ASP A 209 14.39 39.51 -28.20
N HIS A 210 14.81 38.56 -27.36
CA HIS A 210 14.52 37.14 -27.59
C HIS A 210 13.01 36.85 -27.44
N PRO A 211 12.37 36.11 -28.36
CA PRO A 211 10.93 35.82 -28.31
C PRO A 211 10.45 35.27 -26.96
N ALA A 212 11.21 34.36 -26.35
CA ALA A 212 10.89 33.79 -25.03
C ALA A 212 10.71 34.83 -23.91
N ARG A 213 11.22 36.06 -24.05
CA ARG A 213 11.02 37.15 -23.07
C ARG A 213 9.72 37.93 -23.30
N GLN A 214 8.98 37.65 -24.36
CA GLN A 214 7.77 38.40 -24.68
C GLN A 214 6.62 38.01 -23.74
N MET A 215 5.74 38.97 -23.44
CA MET A 215 4.59 38.80 -22.53
C MET A 215 3.60 37.71 -22.97
N GLN A 216 3.67 37.28 -24.23
CA GLN A 216 2.84 36.20 -24.77
C GLN A 216 3.37 34.79 -24.45
N ASP A 217 4.60 34.67 -23.95
CA ASP A 217 5.28 33.39 -23.67
C ASP A 217 5.67 33.20 -22.18
N THR A 218 5.69 34.30 -21.40
CA THR A 218 6.16 34.31 -20.01
C THR A 218 5.19 35.05 -19.08
N PHE A 219 4.94 34.48 -17.90
CA PHE A 219 4.22 35.18 -16.83
C PHE A 219 5.16 36.08 -16.03
N PHE A 220 4.91 37.39 -16.05
CA PHE A 220 5.64 38.38 -15.26
C PHE A 220 4.91 38.66 -13.94
N ALA A 221 5.63 38.59 -12.83
CA ALA A 221 5.07 38.77 -11.50
C ALA A 221 5.12 40.24 -11.08
N ARG A 222 3.97 40.88 -10.85
CA ARG A 222 3.94 42.28 -10.39
C ARG A 222 4.38 42.39 -8.91
N THR A 223 5.14 43.43 -8.57
CA THR A 223 5.39 43.84 -7.19
C THR A 223 4.72 45.18 -6.88
N PRO A 224 4.35 45.48 -5.61
CA PRO A 224 3.70 46.74 -5.28
C PRO A 224 4.52 47.96 -5.75
N GLY A 225 3.92 48.80 -6.60
CA GLY A 225 4.57 49.99 -7.14
C GLY A 225 5.31 49.79 -8.47
N THR A 226 5.20 48.62 -9.12
CA THR A 226 5.72 48.35 -10.47
C THR A 226 4.59 48.22 -11.49
N GLU A 227 4.83 48.65 -12.73
CA GLU A 227 3.95 48.35 -13.87
C GLU A 227 4.12 46.89 -14.32
N ASP A 228 3.25 46.43 -15.22
CA ASP A 228 3.31 45.05 -15.72
C ASP A 228 4.59 44.82 -16.53
N GLY A 229 5.38 43.83 -16.12
CA GLY A 229 6.67 43.50 -16.74
C GLY A 229 7.90 44.20 -16.14
N ASP A 230 7.71 45.20 -15.25
CA ASP A 230 8.82 46.02 -14.76
C ASP A 230 9.41 45.57 -13.41
N SER A 231 8.90 44.48 -12.83
CA SER A 231 9.36 43.98 -11.53
C SER A 231 10.72 43.26 -11.59
N GLY A 232 11.15 42.84 -12.77
CA GLY A 232 12.30 41.94 -12.94
C GLY A 232 12.05 40.50 -12.46
N LEU A 233 10.80 40.13 -12.18
CA LEU A 233 10.40 38.82 -11.67
C LEU A 233 9.45 38.10 -12.62
N VAL A 234 9.70 36.81 -12.83
CA VAL A 234 8.91 35.93 -13.70
C VAL A 234 8.57 34.62 -13.00
N LEU A 235 7.47 33.96 -13.39
CA LEU A 235 7.35 32.52 -13.15
C LEU A 235 8.29 31.82 -14.12
N ARG A 236 9.16 30.94 -13.61
CA ARG A 236 10.22 30.32 -14.44
C ARG A 236 9.63 29.54 -15.62
N THR A 237 10.21 29.73 -16.80
CA THR A 237 9.76 29.08 -18.06
C THR A 237 10.38 27.70 -18.28
N HIS A 238 11.40 27.39 -17.48
CA HIS A 238 12.23 26.20 -17.52
C HIS A 238 12.98 26.08 -16.18
N THR A 239 13.59 24.94 -15.85
CA THR A 239 14.32 24.75 -14.57
C THR A 239 15.80 25.15 -14.65
N SER A 240 16.25 25.69 -15.78
CA SER A 240 17.60 26.23 -15.98
C SER A 240 18.07 27.31 -14.98
N PRO A 241 17.19 28.15 -14.36
CA PRO A 241 17.60 29.05 -13.28
C PRO A 241 18.33 28.34 -12.14
N VAL A 242 17.90 27.11 -11.81
CA VAL A 242 18.54 26.28 -10.79
C VAL A 242 19.99 25.95 -11.19
N GLN A 243 20.24 25.70 -12.47
CA GLN A 243 21.58 25.43 -12.98
C GLN A 243 22.52 26.62 -12.78
N ALA A 244 22.07 27.83 -13.16
CA ALA A 244 22.85 29.06 -13.00
C ALA A 244 23.14 29.36 -11.52
N ARG A 245 22.13 29.23 -10.64
CA ARG A 245 22.30 29.36 -9.18
C ARG A 245 23.32 28.37 -8.63
N THR A 246 23.20 27.11 -9.03
CA THR A 246 24.07 26.05 -8.53
C THR A 246 25.52 26.25 -8.95
N LEU A 247 25.77 26.71 -10.18
CA LEU A 247 27.12 27.06 -10.64
C LEU A 247 27.74 28.25 -9.88
N LEU A 248 26.92 29.21 -9.42
CA LEU A 248 27.41 30.34 -8.62
C LEU A 248 27.67 29.99 -7.16
N GLU A 249 26.97 28.98 -6.62
CA GLU A 249 26.99 28.64 -5.21
C GLU A 249 27.92 27.46 -4.86
N ARG A 250 28.30 26.65 -5.84
CA ARG A 250 29.04 25.39 -5.63
C ARG A 250 30.29 25.29 -6.47
N ASP A 251 31.27 24.55 -5.94
CA ASP A 251 32.50 24.21 -6.64
C ASP A 251 32.29 23.13 -7.71
N LEU A 252 33.17 23.11 -8.72
CA LEU A 252 33.23 22.10 -9.77
C LEU A 252 34.08 20.88 -9.32
N PRO A 253 33.80 19.66 -9.83
CA PRO A 253 32.83 19.33 -10.87
C PRO A 253 31.38 19.27 -10.37
N LEU A 254 30.43 19.56 -11.26
CA LEU A 254 29.01 19.66 -10.93
C LEU A 254 28.18 18.72 -11.82
N TYR A 255 27.36 17.87 -11.20
CA TYR A 255 26.43 16.96 -11.89
C TYR A 255 25.08 17.02 -11.16
N ILE A 256 24.11 17.69 -11.76
CA ILE A 256 22.80 17.92 -11.15
C ILE A 256 21.66 17.60 -12.11
N ALA A 257 20.55 17.10 -11.55
CA ALA A 257 19.25 17.07 -12.20
C ALA A 257 18.27 17.96 -11.42
N CYS A 258 17.46 18.71 -12.15
CA CYS A 258 16.58 19.75 -11.65
C CYS A 258 15.14 19.46 -12.09
N PRO A 259 14.45 18.47 -11.48
CA PRO A 259 13.02 18.29 -11.68
C PRO A 259 12.26 19.46 -11.07
N GLY A 260 11.21 19.93 -11.74
CA GLY A 260 10.37 20.97 -11.18
C GLY A 260 9.30 21.49 -12.11
N LYS A 261 8.35 22.18 -11.50
CA LYS A 261 7.26 22.88 -12.20
C LYS A 261 7.77 24.09 -12.96
N VAL A 262 7.24 24.32 -14.15
CA VAL A 262 7.54 25.46 -15.02
C VAL A 262 6.23 26.01 -15.59
N PHE A 263 6.29 27.24 -16.08
CA PHE A 263 5.10 28.01 -16.42
C PHE A 263 5.23 28.62 -17.80
N ARG A 264 4.16 28.53 -18.59
CA ARG A 264 4.02 29.21 -19.88
C ARG A 264 2.59 29.69 -20.04
N THR A 265 2.40 30.73 -20.83
CA THR A 265 1.10 31.34 -21.12
C THR A 265 0.26 30.56 -22.14
N ASP A 266 0.70 29.34 -22.49
CA ASP A 266 -0.03 28.44 -23.38
C ASP A 266 -1.42 28.09 -22.82
N GLU A 267 -2.44 28.13 -23.67
CA GLU A 267 -3.79 27.69 -23.31
C GLU A 267 -3.81 26.18 -23.06
N LEU A 268 -4.64 25.73 -22.13
CA LEU A 268 -4.83 24.31 -21.88
C LEU A 268 -5.49 23.66 -23.11
N ASP A 269 -4.79 22.72 -23.73
CA ASP A 269 -5.27 21.89 -24.83
C ASP A 269 -4.79 20.44 -24.67
N ALA A 270 -4.98 19.60 -25.70
CA ALA A 270 -4.60 18.19 -25.63
C ALA A 270 -3.08 17.93 -25.46
N THR A 271 -2.25 18.94 -25.71
CA THR A 271 -0.78 18.87 -25.77
C THR A 271 -0.05 19.97 -25.00
N HIS A 272 -0.76 20.96 -24.49
CA HIS A 272 -0.21 22.08 -23.73
C HIS A 272 -1.00 22.31 -22.45
N THR A 273 -0.29 22.77 -21.42
CA THR A 273 -0.86 23.23 -20.16
C THR A 273 -0.02 24.42 -19.69
N PRO A 274 -0.63 25.46 -19.08
CA PRO A 274 0.11 26.63 -18.60
C PRO A 274 1.06 26.30 -17.44
N VAL A 275 0.85 25.14 -16.81
CA VAL A 275 1.68 24.62 -15.73
C VAL A 275 2.03 23.17 -16.05
N PHE A 276 3.31 22.88 -16.18
CA PHE A 276 3.84 21.54 -16.44
C PHE A 276 5.15 21.32 -15.69
N HIS A 277 5.73 20.14 -15.80
CA HIS A 277 6.97 19.78 -15.15
C HIS A 277 8.05 19.47 -16.17
N GLN A 278 9.25 19.94 -15.88
CA GLN A 278 10.45 19.58 -16.61
C GLN A 278 11.45 18.91 -15.67
N VAL A 279 12.26 18.03 -16.24
CA VAL A 279 13.55 17.71 -15.67
C VAL A 279 14.61 18.29 -16.58
N GLU A 280 15.51 19.07 -16.01
CA GLU A 280 16.75 19.43 -16.67
C GLU A 280 17.93 18.79 -16.00
N GLY A 281 19.03 18.64 -16.72
CA GLY A 281 20.29 18.23 -16.12
C GLY A 281 21.44 19.08 -16.62
N LEU A 282 22.43 19.26 -15.76
CA LEU A 282 23.67 19.96 -16.04
C LEU A 282 24.84 19.11 -15.54
N ALA A 283 25.79 18.85 -16.43
CA ALA A 283 27.10 18.31 -16.09
C ALA A 283 28.18 19.30 -16.52
N VAL A 284 29.05 19.72 -15.59
CA VAL A 284 30.20 20.59 -15.84
C VAL A 284 31.44 19.99 -15.19
N ASP A 285 32.40 19.61 -16.02
CA ASP A 285 33.67 18.99 -15.63
C ASP A 285 34.70 19.15 -16.76
N LYS A 286 35.95 18.80 -16.47
CA LYS A 286 37.05 18.85 -17.43
C LYS A 286 36.89 17.73 -18.46
N GLY A 287 36.87 18.09 -19.74
CA GLY A 287 36.87 17.14 -20.85
C GLY A 287 35.51 16.47 -21.14
N LEU A 288 34.41 17.07 -20.71
CA LEU A 288 33.08 16.66 -21.14
C LEU A 288 32.87 16.96 -22.64
N THR A 289 32.21 16.05 -23.33
CA THR A 289 32.01 16.11 -24.79
C THR A 289 30.58 15.71 -25.13
N MET A 290 30.18 15.95 -26.38
CA MET A 290 28.86 15.56 -26.87
C MET A 290 28.65 14.04 -26.86
N ALA A 291 29.73 13.24 -26.85
CA ALA A 291 29.64 11.79 -26.68
C ALA A 291 29.17 11.41 -25.26
N HIS A 292 29.59 12.16 -24.24
CA HIS A 292 29.10 11.97 -22.87
C HIS A 292 27.61 12.33 -22.78
N LEU A 293 27.19 13.45 -23.37
CA LEU A 293 25.78 13.84 -23.46
C LEU A 293 24.92 12.74 -24.10
N LEU A 294 25.34 12.26 -25.29
CA LEU A 294 24.62 11.20 -25.99
C LEU A 294 24.53 9.92 -25.15
N GLY A 295 25.64 9.50 -24.53
CA GLY A 295 25.66 8.32 -23.65
C GLY A 295 24.71 8.44 -22.45
N THR A 296 24.69 9.60 -21.80
CA THR A 296 23.78 9.89 -20.69
C THR A 296 22.32 9.85 -21.13
N LEU A 297 21.97 10.52 -22.23
CA LEU A 297 20.59 10.56 -22.73
C LEU A 297 20.12 9.21 -23.28
N ASP A 298 20.99 8.42 -23.90
CA ASP A 298 20.67 7.06 -24.34
C ASP A 298 20.37 6.13 -23.15
N HIS A 299 21.15 6.26 -22.07
CA HIS A 299 20.90 5.50 -20.85
C HIS A 299 19.59 5.93 -20.18
N PHE A 300 19.34 7.24 -20.14
CA PHE A 300 18.12 7.81 -19.58
C PHE A 300 16.86 7.39 -20.36
N ALA A 301 16.93 7.44 -21.70
CA ALA A 301 15.85 6.96 -22.57
C ALA A 301 15.51 5.49 -22.29
N LYS A 302 16.53 4.63 -22.11
CA LYS A 302 16.30 3.21 -21.78
C LYS A 302 15.69 3.02 -20.40
N ALA A 303 16.07 3.83 -19.41
CA ALA A 303 15.49 3.77 -18.07
C ALA A 303 14.01 4.18 -18.04
N MET A 304 13.62 5.13 -18.88
CA MET A 304 12.24 5.64 -18.96
C MET A 304 11.33 4.83 -19.90
N PHE A 305 11.85 4.39 -21.05
CA PHE A 305 11.04 3.77 -22.12
C PHE A 305 11.35 2.29 -22.36
N GLY A 306 12.29 1.72 -21.62
CA GLY A 306 12.67 0.31 -21.71
C GLY A 306 13.94 0.04 -22.55
N PRO A 307 14.47 -1.19 -22.49
CA PRO A 307 15.79 -1.52 -23.06
C PRO A 307 15.89 -1.35 -24.58
N ASP A 308 14.76 -1.42 -25.28
CA ASP A 308 14.66 -1.29 -26.74
C ASP A 308 14.51 0.16 -27.22
N ALA A 309 14.51 1.14 -26.31
CA ALA A 309 14.44 2.55 -26.67
C ALA A 309 15.56 2.94 -27.64
N LYS A 310 15.19 3.63 -28.72
CA LYS A 310 16.13 4.15 -29.73
C LYS A 310 16.02 5.67 -29.78
N THR A 311 17.18 6.29 -29.82
CA THR A 311 17.40 7.73 -29.72
C THR A 311 18.07 8.25 -30.99
N ARG A 312 17.88 9.54 -31.27
CA ARG A 312 18.62 10.26 -32.31
C ARG A 312 18.74 11.72 -31.93
N LEU A 313 19.94 12.28 -32.08
CA LEU A 313 20.17 13.71 -32.02
C LEU A 313 19.90 14.37 -33.37
N ARG A 314 19.07 15.41 -33.37
CA ARG A 314 18.78 16.25 -34.53
C ARG A 314 19.27 17.67 -34.22
N PRO A 315 20.10 18.31 -35.06
CA PRO A 315 20.58 19.66 -34.82
C PRO A 315 19.42 20.64 -34.58
N SER A 316 19.57 21.50 -33.58
CA SER A 316 18.61 22.56 -33.23
C SER A 316 19.38 23.79 -32.72
N PHE A 317 18.68 24.76 -32.14
CA PHE A 317 19.28 25.97 -31.57
C PHE A 317 18.66 26.31 -30.22
N PHE A 318 19.51 26.46 -29.20
CA PHE A 318 19.16 27.04 -27.92
C PHE A 318 20.23 28.07 -27.52
N PRO A 319 19.87 29.27 -27.04
CA PRO A 319 20.86 30.31 -26.72
C PRO A 319 21.94 29.87 -25.72
N PHE A 320 21.58 28.98 -24.79
CA PHE A 320 22.42 28.47 -23.71
C PHE A 320 23.27 27.25 -24.07
N THR A 321 23.17 26.71 -25.30
CA THR A 321 24.02 25.59 -25.75
C THR A 321 24.61 25.79 -27.14
N GLU A 322 25.84 25.34 -27.36
CA GLU A 322 26.50 25.31 -28.67
C GLU A 322 27.61 24.23 -28.70
N PRO A 323 27.51 23.17 -29.53
CA PRO A 323 26.38 22.85 -30.41
C PRO A 323 25.12 22.41 -29.65
N SER A 324 23.96 22.73 -30.25
CA SER A 324 22.61 22.40 -29.78
C SER A 324 21.97 21.25 -30.58
N ALA A 325 21.14 20.43 -29.91
CA ALA A 325 20.39 19.34 -30.53
C ALA A 325 19.07 19.06 -29.81
N GLU A 326 18.10 18.51 -30.53
CA GLU A 326 16.90 17.87 -29.98
C GLU A 326 17.11 16.35 -29.96
N MET A 327 16.64 15.71 -28.88
CA MET A 327 16.62 14.27 -28.74
C MET A 327 15.26 13.73 -29.18
N ASP A 328 15.26 12.94 -30.25
CA ASP A 328 14.09 12.21 -30.72
C ASP A 328 14.11 10.75 -30.25
N LEU A 329 12.94 10.19 -29.94
CA LEU A 329 12.70 8.78 -29.63
C LEU A 329 11.96 8.07 -30.77
N TRP A 330 12.35 6.83 -31.08
CA TRP A 330 11.67 6.02 -32.09
C TRP A 330 10.46 5.28 -31.53
N PHE A 331 9.30 5.50 -32.15
CA PHE A 331 8.06 4.81 -31.78
C PHE A 331 7.52 4.01 -32.96
N PRO A 332 7.55 2.66 -32.92
CA PRO A 332 6.99 1.81 -33.97
C PRO A 332 5.48 1.98 -34.14
N GLN A 333 4.78 2.32 -33.05
CA GLN A 333 3.32 2.45 -32.98
C GLN A 333 2.84 3.91 -33.02
N LYS A 334 3.69 4.85 -33.44
CA LYS A 334 3.29 6.25 -33.59
C LYS A 334 2.06 6.35 -34.52
N LYS A 335 1.12 7.23 -34.15
CA LYS A 335 -0.07 7.53 -34.96
C LYS A 335 0.38 7.99 -36.36
N GLY A 336 -0.09 7.31 -37.41
CA GLY A 336 0.32 7.57 -38.80
C GLY A 336 1.50 6.73 -39.29
N GLY A 337 2.00 5.78 -38.48
CA GLY A 337 3.09 4.87 -38.83
C GLY A 337 4.34 5.11 -38.01
N ALA A 338 5.25 4.13 -38.01
CA ALA A 338 6.49 4.17 -37.25
C ALA A 338 7.29 5.46 -37.52
N GLY A 339 7.74 6.13 -36.48
CA GLY A 339 8.43 7.41 -36.64
C GLY A 339 9.10 7.93 -35.39
N TRP A 340 9.89 8.98 -35.60
CA TRP A 340 10.56 9.73 -34.55
C TRP A 340 9.60 10.73 -33.90
N ILE A 341 9.72 10.91 -32.58
CA ILE A 341 9.00 11.90 -31.80
C ILE A 341 10.00 12.61 -30.90
N GLU A 342 9.97 13.94 -30.89
CA GLU A 342 10.79 14.76 -30.00
C GLU A 342 10.46 14.46 -28.53
N TRP A 343 11.51 14.32 -27.73
CA TRP A 343 11.42 14.16 -26.27
C TRP A 343 11.87 15.42 -25.51
N GLY A 344 12.91 16.10 -26.00
CA GLY A 344 13.36 17.37 -25.46
C GLY A 344 14.69 17.86 -26.04
N GLY A 345 15.14 19.01 -25.55
CA GLY A 345 16.34 19.72 -26.02
C GLY A 345 17.60 19.36 -25.22
N CYS A 346 18.76 19.48 -25.85
CA CYS A 346 20.06 19.28 -25.21
C CYS A 346 21.20 19.97 -25.98
N GLY A 347 22.39 20.00 -25.39
CA GLY A 347 23.58 20.49 -26.08
C GLY A 347 24.77 20.67 -25.16
N MET A 348 25.90 21.06 -25.74
CA MET A 348 27.07 21.49 -24.98
C MET A 348 26.81 22.90 -24.43
N VAL A 349 27.09 23.14 -23.15
CA VAL A 349 26.84 24.45 -22.51
C VAL A 349 27.61 25.54 -23.25
N ASN A 350 26.92 26.62 -23.61
CA ASN A 350 27.52 27.74 -24.32
C ASN A 350 28.59 28.41 -23.43
N PRO A 351 29.79 28.74 -23.95
CA PRO A 351 30.83 29.42 -23.18
C PRO A 351 30.37 30.70 -22.47
N ASN A 352 29.42 31.46 -23.03
CA ASN A 352 28.88 32.66 -22.38
C ASN A 352 28.14 32.34 -21.08
N VAL A 353 27.46 31.19 -21.00
CA VAL A 353 26.75 30.75 -19.80
C VAL A 353 27.75 30.36 -18.70
N LEU A 354 28.82 29.64 -19.06
CA LEU A 354 29.89 29.31 -18.12
C LEU A 354 30.56 30.59 -17.58
N LEU A 355 30.88 31.55 -18.46
CA LEU A 355 31.47 32.83 -18.08
C LEU A 355 30.55 33.66 -17.18
N ALA A 356 29.23 33.68 -17.44
CA ALA A 356 28.24 34.36 -16.61
C ALA A 356 28.19 33.81 -15.18
N ALA A 357 28.53 32.53 -15.00
CA ALA A 357 28.63 31.88 -13.70
C ALA A 357 30.06 31.87 -13.11
N GLY A 358 31.03 32.54 -13.74
CA GLY A 358 32.41 32.61 -13.27
C GLY A 358 33.26 31.35 -13.54
N VAL A 359 32.82 30.48 -14.45
CA VAL A 359 33.52 29.26 -14.86
C VAL A 359 34.34 29.53 -16.12
N ASP A 360 35.63 29.17 -16.12
CA ASP A 360 36.51 29.33 -17.28
C ASP A 360 36.23 28.24 -18.35
N PRO A 361 35.71 28.61 -19.53
CA PRO A 361 35.39 27.66 -20.61
C PRO A 361 36.65 27.08 -21.31
N GLN A 362 37.85 27.58 -21.02
CA GLN A 362 39.10 26.97 -21.48
C GLN A 362 39.52 25.78 -20.60
N GLU A 363 39.08 25.75 -19.34
CA GLU A 363 39.40 24.66 -18.40
C GLU A 363 38.24 23.66 -18.27
N TYR A 364 37.00 24.16 -18.22
CA TYR A 364 35.81 23.36 -18.01
C TYR A 364 34.91 23.36 -19.25
N THR A 365 34.22 22.25 -19.42
CA THR A 365 33.21 22.02 -20.45
C THR A 365 31.97 21.46 -19.79
N GLY A 366 30.82 21.59 -20.42
CA GLY A 366 29.62 20.99 -19.88
C GLY A 366 28.61 20.64 -20.94
N PHE A 367 27.63 19.82 -20.55
CA PHE A 367 26.44 19.59 -21.34
C PHE A 367 25.20 19.75 -20.46
N ALA A 368 24.11 20.15 -21.10
CA ALA A 368 22.81 20.26 -20.48
C ALA A 368 21.72 19.64 -21.34
N PHE A 369 20.60 19.28 -20.72
CA PHE A 369 19.41 18.77 -21.38
C PHE A 369 18.15 19.16 -20.61
N GLY A 370 17.00 19.12 -21.28
CA GLY A 370 15.70 19.37 -20.69
C GLY A 370 14.61 18.52 -21.33
N MET A 371 13.84 17.81 -20.51
CA MET A 371 12.76 16.91 -20.93
C MET A 371 11.47 17.25 -20.21
N GLY A 372 10.34 17.21 -20.94
CA GLY A 372 9.01 17.36 -20.34
C GLY A 372 8.54 16.07 -19.66
N ILE A 373 8.07 16.18 -18.41
CA ILE A 373 7.57 15.03 -17.65
C ILE A 373 6.20 14.57 -18.16
N GLU A 374 5.30 15.50 -18.44
CA GLU A 374 3.97 15.23 -19.02
C GLU A 374 4.14 14.53 -20.37
N ARG A 375 5.06 15.04 -21.21
CA ARG A 375 5.38 14.42 -22.49
C ARG A 375 5.91 13.00 -22.32
N THR A 376 6.76 12.78 -21.32
CA THR A 376 7.27 11.45 -20.97
C THR A 376 6.13 10.50 -20.58
N LEU A 377 5.21 10.96 -19.73
CA LEU A 377 4.03 10.21 -19.31
C LEU A 377 3.15 9.83 -20.50
N MET A 378 2.84 10.80 -21.37
CA MET A 378 2.04 10.59 -22.58
C MET A 378 2.66 9.53 -23.49
N LEU A 379 3.96 9.66 -23.78
CA LEU A 379 4.66 8.75 -24.68
C LEU A 379 4.80 7.34 -24.12
N ARG A 380 4.99 7.21 -22.81
CA ARG A 380 5.16 5.91 -22.14
C ARG A 380 3.84 5.15 -21.98
N HIS A 381 2.73 5.85 -21.75
CA HIS A 381 1.43 5.22 -21.44
C HIS A 381 0.35 5.43 -22.50
N GLY A 382 0.68 6.10 -23.61
CA GLY A 382 -0.26 6.33 -24.72
C GLY A 382 -1.41 7.28 -24.35
N ILE A 383 -1.18 8.20 -23.41
CA ILE A 383 -2.17 9.22 -23.03
C ILE A 383 -2.25 10.26 -24.15
N ALA A 384 -3.47 10.50 -24.62
CA ALA A 384 -3.72 11.34 -25.78
C ALA A 384 -3.95 12.81 -25.44
N ASP A 385 -4.36 13.10 -24.19
CA ASP A 385 -4.84 14.42 -23.78
C ASP A 385 -4.25 14.80 -22.41
N MET A 386 -3.67 16.00 -22.31
CA MET A 386 -3.13 16.52 -21.04
C MET A 386 -4.21 16.85 -20.01
N HIS A 387 -5.47 17.04 -20.41
CA HIS A 387 -6.58 17.28 -19.48
C HIS A 387 -6.69 16.16 -18.42
N ASP A 388 -6.47 14.91 -18.82
CA ASP A 388 -6.49 13.75 -17.93
C ASP A 388 -5.55 13.90 -16.71
N MET A 389 -4.46 14.68 -16.86
CA MET A 389 -3.45 14.90 -15.82
C MET A 389 -3.77 16.05 -14.87
N VAL A 390 -4.70 16.95 -15.22
CA VAL A 390 -4.93 18.21 -14.48
C VAL A 390 -6.35 18.33 -13.92
N GLU A 391 -7.33 17.62 -14.48
CA GLU A 391 -8.74 17.69 -14.07
C GLU A 391 -9.02 17.09 -12.68
N GLY A 392 -8.08 16.28 -12.16
CA GLY A 392 -8.21 15.67 -10.83
C GLY A 392 -9.15 14.46 -10.79
N ASP A 393 -9.37 13.78 -11.92
CA ASP A 393 -10.11 12.51 -11.94
C ASP A 393 -9.33 11.42 -11.20
N VAL A 394 -9.87 10.96 -10.06
CA VAL A 394 -9.24 9.92 -9.23
C VAL A 394 -9.01 8.61 -9.99
N ARG A 395 -9.80 8.32 -11.02
CA ARG A 395 -9.67 7.10 -11.83
C ARG A 395 -8.40 7.11 -12.66
N PHE A 396 -7.92 8.30 -13.05
CA PHE A 396 -6.66 8.45 -13.77
C PHE A 396 -5.50 7.96 -12.89
N SER A 397 -5.32 8.54 -11.71
CA SER A 397 -4.27 8.12 -10.77
C SER A 397 -4.42 6.65 -10.35
N GLN A 398 -5.65 6.17 -10.12
CA GLN A 398 -5.91 4.76 -9.75
C GLN A 398 -5.44 3.76 -10.81
N HIS A 399 -5.40 4.13 -12.09
CA HIS A 399 -4.89 3.26 -13.14
C HIS A 399 -3.38 2.97 -12.97
N PHE A 400 -2.64 3.91 -12.39
CA PHE A 400 -1.19 3.78 -12.13
C PHE A 400 -0.89 3.21 -10.74
N GLY A 401 -1.77 3.42 -9.77
CA GLY A 401 -1.58 2.89 -8.42
C GLY A 401 -0.44 3.58 -7.68
N MET A 402 0.47 2.79 -7.10
CA MET A 402 1.59 3.30 -6.29
C MET A 402 2.94 3.25 -7.01
N ASP A 403 3.05 2.54 -8.14
CA ASP A 403 4.30 2.32 -8.87
C ASP A 403 4.05 2.37 -10.39
N LEU A 404 5.02 2.89 -11.17
CA LEU A 404 4.91 3.16 -12.61
C LEU A 404 5.72 2.24 -13.51
#